data_AF-A0A3B0RJX2-F1
#
_entry.id   AF-A0A3B0RJX2-F1
#
_cell.length_a   1.000
_cell.length_b   1.000
_cell.length_c   1.000
_cell.angle_alpha   90.00
_cell.angle_beta   90.00
_cell.angle_gamma   90.00
#
_symmetry.space_group_name_H-M   'P 1'
#
loop_
_entity.id
_entity.type
_entity.pdbx_description
1 polymer ?
#
loop_
_entity_poly.entity_id
_entity_poly.type
_entity_poly.pdbx_seq_one_letter_code
_entity_poly.pdbx_strand_id
1 'polypeptide(L)'
;MPSKDTQLEHRTNSWMIAGLVLMVIGLLAFPIYRFSEPAARAAADETAQSNLALAGEALWSATCASCHGSYGEGNDAPALNSTQFLTIVSDEQILSIASSGIPGTEMSAYSQQFGGPLTEEQIASLVACVRSWEKTAPDRPDWRDMLNVPAGAHNDSTDAPAGHDEAPADHDEDGAEDHDEAATTDGPAACGPGYDIAAFADHDADGTADHAEDATPGDHAEDGDPDADGHDETTATH
;
A
#
# COMPACT_ATOMS: atom_id res chain seq x y z
N MET A 1 33.61 -72.00 13.83
CA MET A 1 33.01 -71.72 12.51
C MET A 1 31.50 -71.69 12.73
N PRO A 2 30.80 -70.57 12.47
CA PRO A 2 29.34 -70.54 12.57
C PRO A 2 28.74 -71.60 11.63
N SER A 3 27.77 -72.38 12.11
CA SER A 3 27.08 -73.39 11.29
C SER A 3 26.26 -72.69 10.20
N LYS A 4 26.09 -73.33 9.04
CA LYS A 4 25.34 -72.77 7.91
C LYS A 4 23.93 -72.31 8.30
N ASP A 5 23.34 -72.93 9.32
CA ASP A 5 22.01 -72.61 9.84
C ASP A 5 21.94 -71.21 10.46
N THR A 6 22.96 -70.79 11.23
CA THR A 6 23.03 -69.44 11.82
C THR A 6 23.15 -68.32 10.78
N GLN A 7 23.76 -68.61 9.63
CA GLN A 7 23.87 -67.68 8.49
C GLN A 7 22.52 -67.49 7.78
N LEU A 8 21.72 -68.55 7.68
CA LEU A 8 20.39 -68.51 7.05
C LEU A 8 19.39 -67.77 7.93
N GLU A 9 19.41 -67.99 9.24
CA GLU A 9 18.56 -67.27 10.21
C GLU A 9 18.86 -65.77 10.23
N HIS A 10 20.15 -65.38 10.28
CA HIS A 10 20.53 -63.97 10.29
C HIS A 10 20.04 -63.24 9.03
N ARG A 11 20.26 -63.83 7.85
CA ARG A 11 19.76 -63.27 6.60
C ARG A 11 18.25 -63.14 6.61
N THR A 12 17.53 -64.18 7.02
CA THR A 12 16.06 -64.15 7.01
C THR A 12 15.52 -63.08 7.96
N ASN A 13 16.11 -62.94 9.15
CA ASN A 13 15.73 -61.91 10.11
C ASN A 13 16.02 -60.48 9.60
N SER A 14 17.14 -60.25 8.92
CA SER A 14 17.44 -58.94 8.31
C SER A 14 16.38 -58.52 7.28
N TRP A 15 15.87 -59.45 6.48
CA TRP A 15 14.84 -59.16 5.48
C TRP A 15 13.46 -58.90 6.13
N MET A 16 13.12 -59.63 7.20
CA MET A 16 11.90 -59.38 7.96
C MET A 16 11.92 -58.00 8.66
N ILE A 17 13.06 -57.65 9.27
CA ILE A 17 13.25 -56.33 9.89
C ILE A 17 13.18 -55.23 8.83
N ALA A 18 13.83 -55.39 7.68
CA ALA A 18 13.76 -54.42 6.60
C ALA A 18 12.32 -54.19 6.10
N GLY A 19 11.53 -55.26 5.95
CA GLY A 19 10.11 -55.17 5.58
C GLY A 19 9.26 -54.46 6.64
N LEU A 20 9.48 -54.75 7.93
CA LEU A 20 8.77 -54.11 9.04
C LEU A 20 9.12 -52.62 9.13
N VAL A 21 10.39 -52.26 8.95
CA VAL A 21 10.83 -50.85 8.92
C VAL A 21 10.16 -50.10 7.77
N LEU A 22 10.11 -50.68 6.56
CA LEU A 22 9.47 -50.05 5.40
C LEU A 22 7.96 -49.87 5.61
N MET A 23 7.29 -50.87 6.21
CA MET A 23 5.88 -50.78 6.60
C MET A 23 5.65 -49.68 7.64
N VAL A 24 6.48 -49.61 8.69
CA VAL A 24 6.38 -48.56 9.71
C VAL A 24 6.63 -47.18 9.11
N ILE A 25 7.62 -47.03 8.21
CA ILE A 25 7.86 -45.78 7.49
C ILE A 25 6.63 -45.37 6.68
N GLY A 26 6.02 -46.29 5.93
CA GLY A 26 4.79 -46.00 5.18
C GLY A 26 3.62 -45.59 6.08
N LEU A 27 3.46 -46.26 7.24
CA LEU A 27 2.43 -45.95 8.23
C LEU A 27 2.65 -44.62 8.94
N LEU A 28 3.89 -44.16 9.08
CA LEU A 28 4.23 -42.86 9.65
C LEU A 28 4.23 -41.74 8.60
N ALA A 29 4.58 -42.04 7.34
CA ALA A 29 4.63 -41.06 6.27
C ALA A 29 3.24 -40.46 5.99
N PHE A 30 2.17 -41.26 6.03
CA PHE A 30 0.81 -40.80 5.81
C PHE A 30 0.30 -39.78 6.85
N PRO A 31 0.38 -40.03 8.18
CA PRO A 31 -0.02 -39.05 9.19
C PRO A 31 0.90 -37.82 9.19
N ILE A 32 2.21 -37.99 8.94
CA ILE A 32 3.14 -36.85 8.79
C ILE A 32 2.72 -35.98 7.60
N TYR A 33 2.46 -36.60 6.45
CA TYR A 33 1.98 -35.89 5.25
C TYR A 33 0.69 -35.14 5.53
N ARG A 34 -0.30 -35.79 6.15
CA ARG A 34 -1.57 -35.19 6.52
C ARG A 34 -1.45 -34.04 7.51
N PHE A 35 -0.44 -34.05 8.37
CA PHE A 35 -0.16 -32.96 9.29
C PHE A 35 0.58 -31.80 8.61
N SER A 36 1.44 -32.09 7.62
CA SER A 36 2.17 -31.06 6.86
C SER A 36 1.32 -30.36 5.78
N GLU A 37 0.33 -31.05 5.23
CA GLU A 37 -0.48 -30.56 4.11
C GLU A 37 -1.27 -29.27 4.44
N PRO A 38 -1.90 -29.11 5.62
CA PRO A 38 -2.54 -27.85 6.01
C PRO A 38 -1.56 -26.67 6.10
N ALA A 39 -0.36 -26.89 6.63
CA ALA A 39 0.64 -25.84 6.79
C ALA A 39 1.19 -25.36 5.43
N ALA A 40 1.41 -26.29 4.49
CA ALA A 40 1.82 -25.96 3.14
C ALA A 40 0.74 -25.17 2.38
N ARG A 41 -0.54 -25.50 2.58
CA ARG A 41 -1.67 -24.75 1.99
C ARG A 41 -1.76 -23.34 2.58
N ALA A 42 -1.70 -23.21 3.91
CA ALA A 42 -1.74 -21.90 4.56
C ALA A 42 -0.60 -20.97 4.10
N ALA A 43 0.62 -21.49 3.95
CA ALA A 43 1.75 -20.71 3.43
C ALA A 43 1.56 -20.28 1.97
N ALA A 44 0.95 -21.13 1.14
CA ALA A 44 0.62 -20.78 -0.24
C ALA A 44 -0.47 -19.71 -0.32
N ASP A 45 -1.50 -19.83 0.53
CA ASP A 45 -2.58 -18.84 0.63
C ASP A 45 -2.06 -17.49 1.12
N GLU A 46 -1.19 -17.47 2.14
CA GLU A 46 -0.56 -16.24 2.64
C GLU A 46 0.32 -15.57 1.58
N THR A 47 1.09 -16.35 0.82
CA THR A 47 1.87 -15.84 -0.31
C THR A 47 0.97 -15.26 -1.40
N ALA A 48 -0.13 -15.94 -1.73
CA ALA A 48 -1.08 -15.47 -2.73
C ALA A 48 -1.75 -14.15 -2.28
N GLN A 49 -2.18 -14.06 -1.02
CA GLN A 49 -2.76 -12.84 -0.44
C GLN A 49 -1.76 -11.68 -0.43
N SER A 50 -0.50 -11.95 -0.05
CA SER A 50 0.57 -10.96 -0.08
C SER A 50 0.80 -10.41 -1.50
N ASN A 51 0.81 -11.26 -2.52
CA ASN A 51 0.98 -10.84 -3.91
C ASN A 51 -0.22 -10.02 -4.41
N LEU A 52 -1.44 -10.38 -4.00
CA LEU A 52 -2.64 -9.60 -4.31
C LEU A 52 -2.61 -8.24 -3.63
N ALA A 53 -2.17 -8.15 -2.37
CA ALA A 53 -2.03 -6.88 -1.66
C ALA A 53 -1.02 -5.95 -2.36
N LEU A 54 0.12 -6.48 -2.82
CA LEU A 54 1.11 -5.74 -3.60
C LEU A 54 0.56 -5.26 -4.95
N ALA A 55 -0.25 -6.08 -5.64
CA ALA A 55 -0.93 -5.63 -6.86
C ALA A 55 -1.97 -4.54 -6.57
N GLY A 56 -2.61 -4.60 -5.40
CA GLY A 56 -3.60 -3.62 -4.94
C GLY A 56 -2.98 -2.28 -4.55
N GLU A 57 -1.73 -2.25 -4.11
CA GLU A 57 -1.02 -1.04 -3.68
C GLU A 57 -0.97 0.03 -4.78
N ALA A 58 -0.55 -0.35 -5.98
CA ALA A 58 -0.48 0.59 -7.11
C ALA A 58 -1.87 1.16 -7.46
N LEU A 59 -2.90 0.32 -7.37
CA LEU A 59 -4.28 0.74 -7.60
C LEU A 59 -4.80 1.66 -6.48
N TRP A 60 -4.43 1.36 -5.23
CA TRP A 60 -4.79 2.15 -4.06
C TRP A 60 -4.23 3.57 -4.19
N SER A 61 -2.94 3.69 -4.47
CA SER A 61 -2.27 4.98 -4.68
C SER A 61 -2.93 5.79 -5.81
N ALA A 62 -3.24 5.15 -6.94
CA ALA A 62 -3.82 5.82 -8.09
C ALA A 62 -5.30 6.20 -7.95
N THR A 63 -6.05 5.52 -7.07
CA THR A 63 -7.53 5.56 -7.11
C THR A 63 -8.19 5.91 -5.78
N CYS A 64 -7.61 5.47 -4.66
CA CYS A 64 -8.26 5.49 -3.35
C CYS A 64 -7.56 6.45 -2.38
N ALA A 65 -6.24 6.57 -2.50
CA ALA A 65 -5.39 7.28 -1.56
C ALA A 65 -5.74 8.77 -1.42
N SER A 66 -6.21 9.42 -2.48
CA SER A 66 -6.57 10.84 -2.44
C SER A 66 -7.65 11.15 -1.39
N CYS A 67 -8.58 10.22 -1.15
CA CYS A 67 -9.71 10.40 -0.25
C CYS A 67 -9.65 9.52 1.00
N HIS A 68 -8.90 8.43 0.98
CA HIS A 68 -8.77 7.53 2.14
C HIS A 68 -7.38 7.59 2.78
N GLY A 69 -6.49 8.46 2.31
CA GLY A 69 -5.10 8.52 2.72
C GLY A 69 -4.23 7.45 2.06
N SER A 70 -2.93 7.72 1.97
CA SER A 70 -1.95 6.83 1.31
C SER A 70 -1.91 5.44 1.95
N TYR A 71 -2.27 5.34 3.23
CA TYR A 71 -2.20 4.14 4.07
C TYR A 71 -3.57 3.76 4.66
N GLY A 72 -4.67 4.29 4.11
CA GLY A 72 -6.02 4.04 4.60
C GLY A 72 -6.35 4.75 5.92
N GLU A 73 -5.53 5.71 6.33
CA GLU A 73 -5.65 6.47 7.58
C GLU A 73 -6.88 7.39 7.62
N GLY A 74 -7.48 7.66 6.46
CA GLY A 74 -8.59 8.59 6.31
C GLY A 74 -8.12 10.06 6.32
N ASN A 75 -8.62 10.85 5.37
CA ASN A 75 -8.44 12.29 5.31
C ASN A 75 -9.79 12.99 5.02
N ASP A 76 -10.31 12.91 3.80
CA ASP A 76 -11.63 13.42 3.40
C ASP A 76 -12.71 12.33 3.39
N ALA A 77 -12.30 11.08 3.60
CA ALA A 77 -13.17 9.93 3.75
C ALA A 77 -12.73 9.04 4.95
N PRO A 78 -13.58 8.09 5.39
CA PRO A 78 -13.33 7.25 6.56
C PRO A 78 -11.99 6.50 6.56
N ALA A 79 -11.42 6.32 7.76
CA ALA A 79 -10.21 5.53 7.98
C ALA A 79 -10.47 4.03 7.80
N LEU A 80 -9.92 3.45 6.73
CA LEU A 80 -10.08 2.03 6.38
C LEU A 80 -9.02 1.13 7.04
N ASN A 81 -7.92 1.70 7.53
CA ASN A 81 -6.90 0.95 8.28
C ASN A 81 -7.23 0.79 9.78
N SER A 82 -8.43 1.20 10.22
CA SER A 82 -8.83 1.09 11.63
C SER A 82 -9.18 -0.34 12.03
N THR A 83 -8.83 -0.72 13.26
CA THR A 83 -9.23 -2.00 13.83
C THR A 83 -10.76 -2.15 13.83
N GLN A 84 -11.51 -1.07 14.10
CA GLN A 84 -12.97 -1.10 14.14
C GLN A 84 -13.59 -1.36 12.77
N PHE A 85 -13.09 -0.74 11.70
CA PHE A 85 -13.56 -1.01 10.34
C PHE A 85 -13.26 -2.46 9.95
N LEU A 86 -11.99 -2.86 10.09
CA LEU A 86 -11.51 -4.16 9.62
C LEU A 86 -12.16 -5.33 10.37
N THR A 87 -12.54 -5.15 11.63
CA THR A 87 -13.22 -6.19 12.42
C THR A 87 -14.70 -6.37 12.11
N ILE A 88 -15.41 -5.32 11.64
CA ILE A 88 -16.87 -5.39 11.45
C ILE A 88 -17.29 -5.51 10.00
N VAL A 89 -16.46 -5.05 9.06
CA VAL A 89 -16.76 -5.07 7.63
C VAL A 89 -16.14 -6.32 7.02
N SER A 90 -16.91 -7.11 6.26
CA SER A 90 -16.43 -8.31 5.57
C SER A 90 -15.83 -8.01 4.20
N ASP A 91 -15.07 -8.95 3.64
CA ASP A 91 -14.43 -8.81 2.34
C ASP A 91 -15.45 -8.55 1.24
N GLU A 92 -16.59 -9.25 1.30
CA GLU A 92 -17.68 -9.08 0.35
C GLU A 92 -18.33 -7.69 0.48
N GLN A 93 -18.35 -7.12 1.68
CA GLN A 93 -18.85 -5.76 1.88
C GLN A 93 -17.87 -4.74 1.30
N ILE A 94 -16.56 -4.88 1.55
CA ILE A 94 -15.54 -4.01 0.94
C ILE A 94 -15.61 -4.12 -0.58
N LEU A 95 -15.64 -5.35 -1.12
CA LEU A 95 -15.75 -5.61 -2.55
C LEU A 95 -17.01 -4.99 -3.14
N SER A 96 -18.16 -5.19 -2.49
CA SER A 96 -19.44 -4.63 -2.96
C SER A 96 -19.40 -3.11 -2.97
N ILE A 97 -18.91 -2.48 -1.91
CA ILE A 97 -18.83 -1.03 -1.78
C ILE A 97 -17.85 -0.45 -2.81
N ALA A 98 -16.65 -1.02 -2.94
CA ALA A 98 -15.68 -0.59 -3.95
C ALA A 98 -16.22 -0.78 -5.38
N SER A 99 -16.98 -1.86 -5.61
CA SER A 99 -17.56 -2.14 -6.92
C SER A 99 -18.63 -1.14 -7.30
N SER A 100 -19.65 -0.96 -6.44
CA SER A 100 -20.83 -0.16 -6.76
C SER A 100 -20.74 1.31 -6.33
N GLY A 101 -19.72 1.67 -5.56
CA GLY A 101 -19.69 2.93 -4.83
C GLY A 101 -20.78 3.02 -3.76
N ILE A 102 -20.92 4.20 -3.17
CA ILE A 102 -21.97 4.53 -2.21
C ILE A 102 -22.86 5.63 -2.82
N PRO A 103 -24.10 5.31 -3.23
CA PRO A 103 -25.01 6.28 -3.83
C PRO A 103 -25.24 7.50 -2.93
N GLY A 104 -25.13 8.70 -3.52
CA GLY A 104 -25.31 9.97 -2.79
C GLY A 104 -24.07 10.45 -2.04
N THR A 105 -22.91 9.86 -2.30
CA THR A 105 -21.59 10.30 -1.80
C THR A 105 -20.61 10.47 -2.96
N GLU A 106 -19.43 11.03 -2.67
CA GLU A 106 -18.32 11.13 -3.64
C GLU A 106 -17.67 9.78 -3.97
N MET A 107 -17.95 8.73 -3.19
CA MET A 107 -17.43 7.38 -3.44
C MET A 107 -18.15 6.75 -4.63
N SER A 108 -17.59 6.97 -5.81
CA SER A 108 -18.09 6.47 -7.10
C SER A 108 -17.94 4.95 -7.25
N ALA A 109 -18.61 4.38 -8.24
CA ALA A 109 -18.42 2.99 -8.61
C ALA A 109 -17.10 2.78 -9.36
N TYR A 110 -16.26 1.85 -8.91
CA TYR A 110 -14.98 1.59 -9.56
C TYR A 110 -14.98 0.33 -10.44
N SER A 111 -15.96 -0.57 -10.29
CA SER A 111 -16.05 -1.76 -11.14
C SER A 111 -16.53 -1.41 -12.54
N GLN A 112 -15.95 -2.03 -13.56
CA GLN A 112 -16.44 -2.00 -14.94
C GLN A 112 -17.91 -2.38 -15.09
N GLN A 113 -18.42 -3.28 -14.24
CA GLN A 113 -19.83 -3.68 -14.28
C GLN A 113 -20.78 -2.54 -13.92
N PHE A 114 -20.28 -1.55 -13.18
CA PHE A 114 -21.00 -0.35 -12.75
C PHE A 114 -20.48 0.93 -13.43
N GLY A 115 -19.66 0.79 -14.48
CA GLY A 115 -19.15 1.92 -15.29
C GLY A 115 -17.82 2.51 -14.83
N GLY A 116 -17.17 1.92 -13.82
CA GLY A 116 -15.83 2.31 -13.38
C GLY A 116 -14.70 1.67 -14.20
N PRO A 117 -13.43 2.00 -13.90
CA PRO A 117 -12.29 1.56 -14.72
C PRO A 117 -11.74 0.17 -14.37
N LEU A 118 -12.07 -0.38 -13.18
CA LEU A 118 -11.38 -1.54 -12.61
C LEU A 118 -12.07 -2.88 -12.92
N THR A 119 -11.28 -3.92 -13.19
CA THR A 119 -11.78 -5.30 -13.29
C THR A 119 -12.14 -5.85 -11.91
N GLU A 120 -12.87 -6.97 -11.88
CA GLU A 120 -13.19 -7.67 -10.63
C GLU A 120 -11.92 -8.13 -9.89
N GLU A 121 -10.90 -8.58 -10.62
CA GLU A 121 -9.62 -8.99 -10.04
C GLU A 121 -8.85 -7.82 -9.44
N GLN A 122 -8.90 -6.65 -10.09
CA GLN A 122 -8.30 -5.42 -9.57
C GLN A 122 -8.99 -4.95 -8.29
N ILE A 123 -10.31 -5.07 -8.22
CA ILE A 123 -11.06 -4.78 -6.98
C ILE A 123 -10.70 -5.81 -5.89
N ALA A 124 -10.58 -7.09 -6.23
CA ALA A 124 -10.13 -8.09 -5.26
C ALA A 124 -8.72 -7.80 -4.72
N SER A 125 -7.79 -7.30 -5.55
CA SER A 125 -6.48 -6.85 -5.07
C SER A 125 -6.55 -5.63 -4.15
N LEU A 126 -7.48 -4.70 -4.39
CA LEU A 126 -7.74 -3.60 -3.45
C LEU A 126 -8.25 -4.11 -2.10
N VAL A 127 -9.15 -5.10 -2.09
CA VAL A 127 -9.60 -5.72 -0.84
C VAL A 127 -8.43 -6.37 -0.10
N ALA A 128 -7.57 -7.11 -0.81
CA ALA A 128 -6.36 -7.70 -0.21
C ALA A 128 -5.40 -6.64 0.35
N CYS A 129 -5.27 -5.49 -0.31
CA CYS A 129 -4.52 -4.33 0.18
C CYS A 129 -5.12 -3.80 1.48
N VAL A 130 -6.42 -3.51 1.53
CA VAL A 130 -7.09 -3.06 2.77
C VAL A 130 -6.94 -4.08 3.91
N ARG A 131 -7.03 -5.39 3.61
CA ARG A 131 -6.87 -6.45 4.59
C ARG A 131 -5.45 -6.64 5.11
N SER A 132 -4.46 -6.21 4.35
CA SER A 132 -3.07 -6.31 4.78
C SER A 132 -2.77 -5.51 6.05
N TRP A 133 -3.59 -4.50 6.35
CA TRP A 133 -3.45 -3.66 7.54
C TRP A 133 -3.92 -4.33 8.83
N GLU A 134 -4.70 -5.42 8.78
CA GLU A 134 -5.34 -6.01 9.97
C GLU A 134 -4.38 -6.33 11.12
N LYS A 135 -3.15 -6.72 10.79
CA LYS A 135 -2.15 -7.11 11.78
C LYS A 135 -1.59 -5.93 12.57
N THR A 136 -1.56 -4.75 11.96
CA THR A 136 -0.91 -3.54 12.49
C THR A 136 -1.88 -2.36 12.61
N ALA A 137 -3.17 -2.59 12.34
CA ALA A 137 -4.21 -1.57 12.37
C ALA A 137 -4.27 -0.81 13.71
N PRO A 138 -4.27 0.54 13.71
CA PRO A 138 -4.49 1.31 14.92
C PRO A 138 -5.91 1.14 15.48
N ASP A 139 -6.05 1.38 16.79
CA ASP A 139 -7.35 1.52 17.45
C ASP A 139 -7.90 2.93 17.18
N ARG A 140 -8.93 3.04 16.33
CA ARG A 140 -9.55 4.31 15.89
C ARG A 140 -11.08 4.21 15.94
N PRO A 141 -11.70 4.41 17.11
CA PRO A 141 -13.16 4.29 17.26
C PRO A 141 -13.94 5.36 16.47
N ASP A 142 -13.28 6.47 16.15
CA ASP A 142 -13.74 7.63 15.38
C ASP A 142 -13.62 7.45 13.85
N TRP A 143 -13.28 6.26 13.36
CA TRP A 143 -13.06 6.00 11.92
C TRP A 143 -14.22 6.44 10.99
N ARG A 144 -15.43 6.64 11.53
CA ARG A 144 -16.64 7.11 10.79
C ARG A 144 -17.01 8.56 11.03
N ASP A 145 -16.34 9.28 11.92
CA ASP A 145 -16.87 10.56 12.44
C ASP A 145 -17.05 11.63 11.34
N MET A 146 -16.31 11.50 10.24
CA MET A 146 -16.49 12.31 9.03
C MET A 146 -17.85 12.11 8.34
N LEU A 147 -18.50 10.96 8.52
CA LEU A 147 -19.86 10.68 8.03
C LEU A 147 -20.96 11.34 8.89
N ASN A 148 -20.63 11.85 10.08
CA ASN A 148 -21.58 12.51 10.97
C ASN A 148 -21.59 14.04 10.81
N VAL A 149 -20.76 14.60 9.93
CA VAL A 149 -20.82 16.01 9.56
C VAL A 149 -21.95 16.21 8.54
N PRO A 150 -22.93 17.10 8.80
CA PRO A 150 -24.00 17.36 7.84
C PRO A 150 -23.44 17.82 6.50
N ALA A 151 -23.92 17.23 5.40
CA ALA A 151 -23.60 17.66 4.04
C ALA A 151 -23.95 19.15 3.89
N GLY A 152 -22.93 20.02 3.94
CA GLY A 152 -23.07 21.48 3.94
C GLY A 152 -22.36 22.23 5.07
N ALA A 153 -21.66 21.57 5.99
CA ALA A 153 -20.96 22.24 7.10
C ALA A 153 -19.53 22.74 6.79
N HIS A 154 -19.04 22.66 5.54
CA HIS A 154 -17.70 23.16 5.17
C HIS A 154 -17.62 24.69 4.99
N ASN A 155 -18.46 25.49 5.67
CA ASN A 155 -18.44 26.95 5.51
C ASN A 155 -18.33 27.76 6.80
N ASP A 156 -17.89 27.17 7.92
CA ASP A 156 -17.73 27.95 9.15
C ASP A 156 -16.48 27.52 9.94
N SER A 157 -15.31 27.65 9.29
CA SER A 157 -14.04 27.80 10.01
C SER A 157 -13.68 29.29 10.06
N THR A 158 -14.48 30.09 10.79
CA THR A 158 -14.00 31.38 11.30
C THR A 158 -13.07 31.11 12.47
N ASP A 159 -11.83 30.69 12.19
CA ASP A 159 -10.67 30.81 13.08
C ASP A 159 -9.41 30.37 12.30
N ALA A 160 -9.14 31.06 11.19
CA ALA A 160 -7.81 31.07 10.57
C ALA A 160 -7.26 32.51 10.64
N PRO A 161 -6.03 32.73 11.15
CA PRO A 161 -5.43 34.05 11.13
C PRO A 161 -5.18 34.49 9.68
N ALA A 162 -5.63 35.71 9.38
CA ALA A 162 -5.49 36.37 8.10
C ALA A 162 -4.02 36.44 7.64
N GLY A 163 -3.81 36.14 6.35
CA GLY A 163 -2.60 36.51 5.64
C GLY A 163 -2.36 35.61 4.43
N HIS A 164 -2.77 36.06 3.25
CA HIS A 164 -1.86 36.47 2.18
C HIS A 164 -2.66 36.68 0.89
N ASP A 165 -2.93 37.95 0.59
CA ASP A 165 -3.23 38.41 -0.77
C ASP A 165 -1.95 38.31 -1.62
N GLU A 166 -2.05 37.77 -2.83
CA GLU A 166 -1.62 38.39 -4.10
C GLU A 166 -2.08 37.48 -5.27
N ALA A 167 -2.41 38.14 -6.38
CA ALA A 167 -3.20 37.61 -7.49
C ALA A 167 -2.31 37.19 -8.70
N PRO A 168 -2.87 36.92 -9.89
CA PRO A 168 -2.64 35.69 -10.66
C PRO A 168 -1.45 35.76 -11.62
N ALA A 169 -0.76 34.64 -11.80
CA ALA A 169 0.15 34.42 -12.93
C ALA A 169 -0.47 33.41 -13.91
N ASP A 170 -0.71 33.93 -15.11
CA ASP A 170 -0.68 33.30 -16.41
C ASP A 170 0.21 32.05 -16.52
N HIS A 171 -0.39 30.91 -16.88
CA HIS A 171 0.32 29.75 -17.39
C HIS A 171 -0.04 29.52 -18.85
N ASP A 172 0.95 29.77 -19.71
CA ASP A 172 0.97 29.33 -21.10
C ASP A 172 1.01 27.80 -21.16
N GLU A 173 0.11 27.21 -21.94
CA GLU A 173 0.17 25.82 -22.38
C GLU A 173 1.34 25.67 -23.34
N ASP A 174 2.28 24.75 -23.07
CA ASP A 174 3.09 24.03 -24.06
C ASP A 174 4.01 23.04 -23.31
N GLY A 175 3.84 21.73 -23.53
CA GLY A 175 4.78 20.72 -23.01
C GLY A 175 4.18 19.34 -22.78
N ALA A 176 3.89 18.63 -23.87
CA ALA A 176 3.71 17.19 -23.82
C ALA A 176 5.10 16.54 -23.76
N GLU A 177 5.46 15.93 -22.64
CA GLU A 177 6.63 15.06 -22.51
C GLU A 177 6.40 14.02 -21.37
N ASP A 178 6.21 12.78 -21.81
CA ASP A 178 6.77 11.54 -21.24
C ASP A 178 6.47 11.16 -19.78
N HIS A 179 5.25 10.66 -19.52
CA HIS A 179 4.96 9.87 -18.30
C HIS A 179 5.39 8.40 -18.47
N ASP A 180 6.70 8.14 -18.35
CA ASP A 180 7.26 6.81 -18.12
C ASP A 180 8.16 6.79 -16.86
N GLU A 181 7.91 7.68 -15.88
CA GLU A 181 8.41 7.48 -14.52
C GLU A 181 7.43 6.59 -13.76
N ALA A 182 7.74 5.30 -13.76
CA ALA A 182 7.24 4.40 -12.74
C ALA A 182 7.58 5.03 -11.39
N ALA A 183 6.55 5.47 -10.65
CA ALA A 183 6.67 6.01 -9.31
C ALA A 183 7.59 5.11 -8.48
N THR A 184 8.85 5.52 -8.33
CA THR A 184 9.74 4.91 -7.35
C THR A 184 9.28 5.48 -6.02
N THR A 185 8.31 4.81 -5.40
CA THR A 185 7.88 5.14 -4.06
C THR A 185 9.02 4.77 -3.11
N ASP A 186 9.91 5.72 -2.84
CA ASP A 186 10.93 5.60 -1.77
C ASP A 186 10.29 5.62 -0.36
N GLY A 187 8.96 5.77 -0.29
CA GLY A 187 8.18 5.59 0.93
C GLY A 187 7.87 4.12 1.25
N PRO A 188 7.59 3.80 2.53
CA PRO A 188 7.14 2.47 2.94
C PRO A 188 5.88 2.04 2.16
N ALA A 189 5.75 0.73 1.94
CA ALA A 189 4.65 0.21 1.14
C ALA A 189 3.29 0.57 1.77
N ALA A 190 2.36 1.05 0.95
CA ALA A 190 1.01 1.39 1.39
C ALA A 190 0.23 0.17 1.86
N CYS A 191 0.55 -1.02 1.31
CA CYS A 191 -0.10 -2.28 1.62
C CYS A 191 0.86 -3.47 1.51
N GLY A 192 0.48 -4.60 2.09
CA GLY A 192 1.19 -5.87 1.94
C GLY A 192 2.36 -6.06 2.94
N PRO A 193 3.29 -6.97 2.66
CA PRO A 193 4.30 -7.44 3.61
C PRO A 193 5.36 -6.38 4.02
N GLY A 194 5.33 -5.20 3.40
CA GLY A 194 6.17 -4.05 3.72
C GLY A 194 5.45 -2.89 4.41
N TYR A 195 4.15 -3.03 4.70
CA TYR A 195 3.40 -2.04 5.45
C TYR A 195 3.82 -2.02 6.93
N ASP A 196 4.24 -0.85 7.42
CA ASP A 196 4.60 -0.65 8.82
C ASP A 196 4.00 0.65 9.35
N ILE A 197 3.01 0.56 10.24
CA ILE A 197 2.42 1.74 10.89
C ILE A 197 3.42 2.51 11.74
N ALA A 198 4.48 1.85 12.23
CA ALA A 198 5.46 2.46 13.12
C ALA A 198 6.38 3.42 12.37
N ALA A 199 6.52 3.27 11.05
CA ALA A 199 7.19 4.26 10.21
C ALA A 199 6.50 5.64 10.25
N PHE A 200 5.26 5.74 10.77
CA PHE A 200 4.46 6.97 10.79
C PHE A 200 4.25 7.57 12.17
N ALA A 201 4.51 6.84 13.25
CA ALA A 201 4.48 7.44 14.60
C ALA A 201 5.47 8.62 14.72
N ASP A 202 6.49 8.63 13.86
CA ASP A 202 7.52 9.67 13.79
C ASP A 202 7.16 10.80 12.81
N HIS A 203 6.18 10.62 11.91
CA HIS A 203 5.84 11.58 10.84
C HIS A 203 4.68 12.53 11.20
N ASP A 204 3.91 12.19 12.25
CA ASP A 204 2.85 13.05 12.81
C ASP A 204 3.36 13.92 13.98
N ALA A 205 4.63 13.76 14.38
CA ALA A 205 5.20 14.45 15.54
C ALA A 205 5.69 15.88 15.25
N ASP A 206 5.94 16.23 13.98
CA ASP A 206 6.43 17.56 13.59
C ASP A 206 5.43 18.39 12.77
N GLY A 207 4.43 17.78 12.13
CA GLY A 207 3.35 18.52 11.47
C GLY A 207 3.83 19.48 10.37
N THR A 208 5.00 19.23 9.80
CA THR A 208 5.51 19.99 8.67
C THR A 208 5.69 19.03 7.49
N ALA A 209 4.75 19.09 6.54
CA ALA A 209 4.97 18.56 5.22
C ALA A 209 6.02 19.44 4.53
N ASP A 210 7.28 19.14 4.80
CA ASP A 210 8.43 19.77 4.18
C ASP A 210 8.60 19.15 2.79
N HIS A 211 7.89 19.69 1.80
CA HIS A 211 8.44 19.67 0.44
C HIS A 211 9.67 20.60 0.43
N ALA A 212 10.76 20.12 1.03
CA ALA A 212 12.08 20.68 0.83
C ALA A 212 12.59 20.16 -0.52
N GLU A 213 12.27 20.91 -1.56
CA GLU A 213 13.04 20.94 -2.81
C GLU A 213 14.53 20.95 -2.42
N ASP A 214 15.26 19.90 -2.78
CA ASP A 214 16.71 19.79 -2.54
C ASP A 214 17.42 20.74 -3.52
N ALA A 215 17.35 22.04 -3.24
CA ALA A 215 18.14 23.05 -3.93
C ALA A 215 19.58 22.92 -3.43
N THR A 216 20.36 22.04 -4.05
CA THR A 216 21.81 21.99 -3.90
C THR A 216 22.43 23.38 -4.14
N PRO A 217 23.06 24.01 -3.14
CA PRO A 217 23.76 25.27 -3.34
C PRO A 217 25.19 25.02 -3.82
N GLY A 218 25.52 25.54 -5.00
CA GLY A 218 26.88 25.90 -5.38
C GLY A 218 27.58 24.94 -6.33
N ASP A 219 27.69 25.37 -7.60
CA ASP A 219 28.94 25.37 -8.35
C ASP A 219 28.72 26.13 -9.68
N HIS A 220 28.69 27.47 -9.60
CA HIS A 220 28.99 28.29 -10.77
C HIS A 220 30.28 29.05 -10.50
N ALA A 221 31.34 28.49 -11.08
CA ALA A 221 32.66 29.07 -11.16
C ALA A 221 32.59 30.47 -11.80
N GLU A 222 33.28 31.39 -11.15
CA GLU A 222 33.64 32.70 -11.66
C GLU A 222 34.51 32.52 -12.93
N ASP A 223 34.04 33.05 -14.05
CA ASP A 223 34.91 33.50 -15.13
C ASP A 223 34.69 35.01 -15.31
N GLY A 224 35.67 35.80 -14.84
CA GLY A 224 35.89 37.18 -15.32
C GLY A 224 36.26 37.16 -16.81
N ASP A 225 36.23 38.22 -17.58
CA ASP A 225 36.35 39.67 -17.36
C ASP A 225 35.98 40.31 -18.74
N PRO A 226 36.41 41.55 -19.05
CA PRO A 226 35.73 42.83 -19.02
C PRO A 226 35.15 43.26 -20.39
N ASP A 227 34.74 44.53 -20.45
CA ASP A 227 34.41 45.38 -21.61
C ASP A 227 32.92 45.72 -21.66
N ALA A 228 32.45 46.94 -21.82
CA ALA A 228 33.02 48.27 -21.85
C ALA A 228 31.82 49.24 -21.89
N ASP A 229 32.08 50.49 -21.54
CA ASP A 229 31.35 51.68 -21.98
C ASP A 229 29.97 51.96 -21.39
N GLY A 230 29.98 52.89 -20.43
CA GLY A 230 28.78 53.56 -19.96
C GLY A 230 28.18 54.51 -20.99
N HIS A 231 26.91 54.84 -20.74
CA HIS A 231 26.35 56.14 -21.06
C HIS A 231 25.22 56.43 -20.07
N ASP A 232 25.51 57.32 -19.13
CA ASP A 232 24.54 58.31 -18.65
C ASP A 232 24.25 59.24 -19.83
N GLU A 233 22.99 59.61 -20.05
CA GLU A 233 22.57 61.02 -20.00
C GLU A 233 21.04 61.13 -20.06
N THR A 234 20.58 61.92 -19.10
CA THR A 234 19.25 62.47 -18.90
C THR A 234 18.74 63.38 -20.03
N THR A 235 17.42 63.66 -19.98
CA THR A 235 16.68 64.81 -20.55
C THR A 235 16.33 64.83 -22.05
N ALA A 236 15.02 64.87 -22.35
CA ALA A 236 14.39 66.02 -23.00
C ALA A 236 12.86 65.85 -23.11
N THR A 237 12.16 66.85 -22.60
CA THR A 237 10.76 67.21 -22.86
C THR A 237 10.53 67.64 -24.31
N HIS A 238 9.46 67.18 -24.96
CA HIS A 238 8.39 67.97 -25.60
C HIS A 238 7.33 67.04 -26.22
#